data_AF-A0A0P9U4L7-F1
#
_entry.id   AF-A0A0P9U4L7-F1
#
_cell.length_a   1.000
_cell.length_b   1.000
_cell.length_c   1.000
_cell.angle_alpha   90.00
_cell.angle_beta   90.00
_cell.angle_gamma   90.00
#
_symmetry.space_group_name_H-M   'P 1'
#
loop_
_entity.id
_entity.type
_entity.pdbx_description
1 polymer ?
#
loop_
_entity_poly.entity_id
_entity_poly.type
_entity_poly.pdbx_seq_one_letter_code
_entity_poly.pdbx_strand_id
1 'polypeptide(L)'
;MTELCYEMGFQSITQQLNKENHARKYTSSTVSKVLHKHAIYGSFLALKLDENGVRNVFNKEIKNYYPSVISEAEFHRISSKLQERLDPKFSGRKAEEFRNIFRGIAYCKCGSSLRFHKQKNHYIDLVCHASTVDNCEFAKEKKGTRYRYALIEMLFMMYHNQIPFEQIIVKSDDIKLLEKEQKENAGLIIAKEKALANNFSILEKSSENSQKYILQRIDEVSFELDELKKTQHELSLKINNLHIANKTSVSAFDVNKLLITEKGRIKLNNFLHSQKIRLVITPEKKKFFSVEIFHADKLIDTIDVENNEISARQKSHLQF
;
A
#
# COMPACT_ATOMS: atom_id res chain seq x y z
N MET A 1 12.56 -5.59 -12.72
CA MET A 1 12.72 -6.34 -11.46
C MET A 1 12.27 -5.56 -10.22
N THR A 2 12.57 -4.26 -10.09
CA THR A 2 12.20 -3.47 -8.90
C THR A 2 10.70 -3.27 -8.71
N GLU A 3 9.91 -3.25 -9.79
CA GLU A 3 8.44 -3.18 -9.73
C GLU A 3 7.81 -4.22 -8.78
N LEU A 4 8.34 -5.46 -8.78
CA LEU A 4 7.85 -6.52 -7.89
C LEU A 4 8.01 -6.15 -6.41
N CYS A 5 9.03 -5.37 -6.06
CA CYS A 5 9.28 -4.93 -4.68
C CYS A 5 8.23 -3.91 -4.21
N TYR A 6 7.59 -3.21 -5.13
CA TYR A 6 6.50 -2.26 -4.84
C TYR A 6 5.13 -2.94 -4.79
N GLU A 7 4.96 -4.06 -5.46
CA GLU A 7 3.67 -4.78 -5.53
C GLU A 7 3.56 -5.92 -4.50
N MET A 8 4.67 -6.58 -4.18
CA MET A 8 4.69 -7.86 -3.46
C MET A 8 5.70 -7.89 -2.29
N GLY A 9 5.49 -8.81 -1.35
CA GLY A 9 6.43 -9.07 -0.26
C GLY A 9 7.47 -10.15 -0.63
N PHE A 10 8.52 -10.30 0.19
CA PHE A 10 9.68 -11.17 -0.13
C PHE A 10 9.30 -12.59 -0.53
N GLN A 11 8.36 -13.23 0.18
CA GLN A 11 7.95 -14.60 -0.13
C GLN A 11 7.31 -14.72 -1.51
N SER A 12 6.44 -13.77 -1.88
CA SER A 12 5.81 -13.74 -3.19
C SER A 12 6.81 -13.42 -4.30
N ILE A 13 7.76 -12.50 -4.04
CA ILE A 13 8.87 -12.21 -4.97
C ILE A 13 9.69 -13.49 -5.20
N THR A 14 10.04 -14.23 -4.15
CA THR A 14 10.76 -15.50 -4.25
C THR A 14 9.98 -16.53 -5.06
N GLN A 15 8.67 -16.66 -4.84
CA GLN A 15 7.83 -17.57 -5.62
C GLN A 15 7.82 -17.19 -7.10
N GLN A 16 7.72 -15.90 -7.41
CA GLN A 16 7.74 -15.40 -8.78
C GLN A 16 9.09 -15.65 -9.46
N LEU A 17 10.20 -15.33 -8.78
CA LEU A 17 11.54 -15.61 -9.27
C LEU A 17 11.76 -17.11 -9.48
N ASN A 18 11.21 -17.98 -8.62
CA ASN A 18 11.36 -19.43 -8.77
C ASN A 18 10.46 -20.04 -9.87
N LYS A 19 9.51 -19.28 -10.43
CA LYS A 19 8.79 -19.68 -11.66
C LYS A 19 9.62 -19.38 -12.91
N GLU A 20 10.55 -18.44 -12.83
CA GLU A 20 11.54 -18.22 -13.88
C GLU A 20 12.57 -19.36 -13.82
N ASN A 21 12.99 -19.88 -14.97
CA ASN A 21 13.91 -21.02 -15.07
C ASN A 21 15.36 -20.63 -14.74
N HIS A 22 15.61 -20.23 -13.48
CA HIS A 22 16.96 -19.95 -12.97
C HIS A 22 17.69 -21.23 -12.57
N ALA A 23 19.02 -21.25 -12.71
CA ALA A 23 19.86 -22.39 -12.36
C ALA A 23 19.77 -22.81 -10.88
N ARG A 24 19.41 -21.88 -9.98
CA ARG A 24 19.19 -22.14 -8.56
C ARG A 24 17.91 -21.47 -8.10
N LYS A 25 17.20 -22.14 -7.20
CA LYS A 25 16.03 -21.55 -6.54
C LYS A 25 16.47 -20.51 -5.50
N TYR A 26 15.78 -19.40 -5.48
CA TYR A 26 15.92 -18.36 -4.48
C TYR A 26 15.15 -18.74 -3.21
N THR A 27 15.66 -18.27 -2.06
CA THR A 27 14.93 -18.33 -0.78
C THR A 27 14.48 -16.92 -0.39
N SER A 28 13.43 -16.82 0.44
CA SER A 28 12.97 -15.53 0.98
C SER A 28 14.06 -14.82 1.76
N SER A 29 14.90 -15.57 2.50
CA SER A 29 16.06 -15.03 3.22
C SER A 29 17.07 -14.41 2.27
N THR A 30 17.40 -15.09 1.16
CA THR A 30 18.34 -14.57 0.16
C THR A 30 17.82 -13.27 -0.45
N VAL A 31 16.56 -13.25 -0.89
CA VAL A 31 15.92 -12.06 -1.47
C VAL A 31 15.90 -10.90 -0.46
N SER A 32 15.50 -11.17 0.77
CA SER A 32 15.49 -10.16 1.85
C SER A 32 16.88 -9.59 2.09
N LYS A 33 17.91 -10.45 2.22
CA LYS A 33 19.30 -10.00 2.44
C LYS A 33 19.82 -9.14 1.31
N VAL A 34 19.53 -9.51 0.06
CA VAL A 34 19.92 -8.72 -1.10
C VAL A 34 19.30 -7.33 -1.00
N LEU A 35 17.97 -7.23 -0.88
CA LEU A 35 17.23 -5.96 -0.89
C LEU A 35 17.60 -4.97 0.23
N HIS A 36 18.34 -5.39 1.26
CA HIS A 36 18.82 -4.52 2.33
C HIS A 36 20.29 -4.10 2.19
N LYS A 37 21.02 -4.63 1.19
CA LYS A 37 22.43 -4.28 0.97
C LYS A 37 22.58 -2.94 0.26
N HIS A 38 23.44 -2.09 0.81
CA HIS A 38 23.75 -0.78 0.23
C HIS A 38 24.50 -0.89 -1.10
N ALA A 39 25.14 -2.05 -1.35
CA ALA A 39 25.78 -2.36 -2.62
C ALA A 39 24.83 -2.28 -3.83
N ILE A 40 23.51 -2.46 -3.63
CA ILE A 40 22.54 -2.38 -4.74
C ILE A 40 22.49 -0.97 -5.34
N TYR A 41 22.62 0.08 -4.52
CA TYR A 41 22.69 1.45 -5.02
C TYR A 41 24.13 1.99 -5.15
N GLY A 42 25.11 1.08 -5.13
CA GLY A 42 26.52 1.41 -5.39
C GLY A 42 27.33 1.80 -4.16
N SER A 43 26.77 1.70 -2.95
CA SER A 43 27.46 2.11 -1.73
C SER A 43 28.07 0.95 -0.94
N PHE A 44 29.20 1.22 -0.30
CA PHE A 44 29.84 0.32 0.64
C PHE A 44 29.71 0.85 2.08
N LEU A 45 29.28 -0.03 2.98
CA LEU A 45 29.15 0.24 4.40
C LEU A 45 29.90 -0.83 5.20
N ALA A 46 30.97 -0.44 5.90
CA ALA A 46 31.73 -1.33 6.75
C ALA A 46 31.03 -1.48 8.11
N LEU A 47 30.63 -2.71 8.43
CA LEU A 47 30.07 -3.08 9.72
C LEU A 47 31.14 -3.74 10.59
N LYS A 48 31.24 -3.36 11.85
CA LYS A 48 31.99 -4.11 12.88
C LYS A 48 31.05 -4.58 13.98
N LEU A 49 31.41 -5.67 14.63
CA LEU A 49 30.74 -6.09 15.85
C LEU A 49 31.21 -5.16 16.99
N ASP A 50 30.26 -4.67 17.78
CA ASP A 50 30.56 -4.02 19.04
C ASP A 50 30.88 -5.05 20.13
N GLU A 51 31.18 -4.56 21.32
CA GLU A 51 31.52 -5.36 22.50
C GLU A 51 30.39 -6.32 22.92
N ASN A 52 29.15 -6.05 22.50
CA ASN A 52 27.96 -6.86 22.77
C ASN A 52 27.62 -7.82 21.63
N GLY A 53 28.47 -7.90 20.59
CA GLY A 53 28.24 -8.75 19.41
C GLY A 53 27.18 -8.21 18.46
N VAL A 54 26.77 -6.94 18.59
CA VAL A 54 25.84 -6.26 17.69
C VAL A 54 26.61 -5.60 16.56
N ARG A 55 26.11 -5.71 15.33
CA ARG A 55 26.75 -5.08 14.16
C ARG A 55 26.47 -3.59 14.14
N ASN A 56 27.50 -2.79 14.40
CA ASN A 56 27.46 -1.34 14.29
C ASN A 56 28.25 -0.84 13.07
N VAL A 57 27.80 0.27 12.51
CA VAL A 57 28.48 0.96 11.41
C VAL A 57 29.76 1.57 11.94
N PHE A 58 30.91 1.11 11.43
CA PHE A 58 32.20 1.55 11.94
C PHE A 58 32.78 2.73 11.15
N ASN A 59 32.46 2.82 9.85
CA ASN A 59 32.98 3.87 8.97
C ASN A 59 31.85 4.61 8.25
N LYS A 60 32.16 5.83 7.81
CA LYS A 60 31.31 6.59 6.89
C LYS A 60 31.08 5.78 5.61
N GLU A 61 29.84 5.79 5.14
CA GLU A 61 29.45 5.16 3.88
C GLU A 61 30.29 5.68 2.72
N ILE A 62 30.82 4.77 1.90
CA ILE A 62 31.57 5.10 0.69
C ILE A 62 30.61 4.98 -0.49
N LYS A 63 30.20 6.13 -1.04
CA LYS A 63 29.33 6.19 -2.22
C LYS A 63 30.10 5.79 -3.49
N ASN A 64 29.38 5.24 -4.46
CA ASN A 64 29.92 4.84 -5.77
C ASN A 64 31.10 3.84 -5.70
N TYR A 65 31.14 3.02 -4.66
CA TYR A 65 32.13 1.95 -4.51
C TYR A 65 31.83 0.76 -5.44
N TYR A 66 30.54 0.46 -5.66
CA TYR A 66 30.08 -0.59 -6.58
C TYR A 66 29.29 0.02 -7.73
N PRO A 67 29.20 -0.66 -8.88
CA PRO A 67 28.23 -0.30 -9.91
C PRO A 67 26.81 -0.33 -9.34
N SER A 68 26.09 0.77 -9.43
CA SER A 68 24.71 0.88 -8.95
C SER A 68 23.75 0.10 -9.86
N VAL A 69 22.94 -0.77 -9.27
CA VAL A 69 21.85 -1.50 -9.94
C VAL A 69 20.55 -0.68 -9.90
N ILE A 70 20.34 0.09 -8.83
CA ILE A 70 19.20 1.00 -8.64
C ILE A 70 19.67 2.34 -8.06
N SER A 71 18.83 3.37 -8.08
CA SER A 71 19.16 4.64 -7.43
C SER A 71 18.97 4.59 -5.91
N GLU A 72 19.68 5.46 -5.17
CA GLU A 72 19.54 5.60 -3.71
C GLU A 72 18.09 5.93 -3.31
N ALA A 73 17.44 6.82 -4.06
CA ALA A 73 16.03 7.15 -3.87
C ALA A 73 15.11 5.92 -4.03
N GLU A 74 15.35 5.09 -5.06
CA GLU A 74 14.58 3.86 -5.28
C GLU A 74 14.81 2.84 -4.15
N PHE A 75 16.05 2.69 -3.68
CA PHE A 75 16.40 1.83 -2.55
C PHE A 75 15.64 2.20 -1.26
N HIS A 76 15.61 3.49 -0.92
CA HIS A 76 14.92 3.96 0.28
C HIS A 76 13.40 3.79 0.18
N ARG A 77 12.81 3.97 -1.00
CA ARG A 77 11.38 3.71 -1.22
C ARG A 77 11.02 2.24 -1.13
N ILE A 78 11.83 1.36 -1.72
CA ILE A 78 11.66 -0.10 -1.58
C ILE A 78 11.74 -0.47 -0.10
N SER A 79 12.75 0.02 0.62
CA SER A 79 12.92 -0.24 2.05
C SER A 79 11.71 0.24 2.86
N SER A 80 11.21 1.45 2.62
CA SER A 80 10.01 1.98 3.28
C SER A 80 8.78 1.11 3.01
N LYS A 81 8.54 0.73 1.76
CA LYS A 81 7.42 -0.16 1.38
C LYS A 81 7.54 -1.56 1.96
N LEU A 82 8.75 -2.06 2.18
CA LEU A 82 8.96 -3.34 2.84
C LEU A 82 8.67 -3.25 4.34
N GLN A 83 9.04 -2.14 4.99
CA GLN A 83 8.73 -1.88 6.39
C GLN A 83 7.22 -1.71 6.63
N GLU A 84 6.52 -0.99 5.76
CA GLU A 84 5.06 -0.83 5.83
C GLU A 84 4.32 -2.18 5.84
N ARG A 85 4.82 -3.17 5.10
CA ARG A 85 4.22 -4.51 5.05
C ARG A 85 4.43 -5.34 6.32
N LEU A 86 5.31 -4.92 7.22
CA LEU A 86 5.45 -5.52 8.55
C LEU A 86 4.32 -5.09 9.50
N ASP A 87 3.59 -4.01 9.17
CA ASP A 87 2.42 -3.61 9.96
C ASP A 87 1.38 -4.76 9.94
N PRO A 88 0.93 -5.22 11.13
CA PRO A 88 -0.10 -6.25 11.26
C PRO A 88 -1.36 -6.00 10.42
N LYS A 89 -1.71 -4.73 10.13
CA LYS A 89 -2.86 -4.36 9.27
C LYS A 89 -2.75 -4.93 7.85
N PHE A 90 -1.54 -5.03 7.32
CA PHE A 90 -1.28 -5.59 6.00
C PHE A 90 -0.91 -7.08 6.02
N SER A 91 -0.81 -7.67 7.21
CA SER A 91 -0.47 -9.07 7.43
C SER A 91 -1.63 -10.02 7.07
N GLY A 92 -1.33 -11.32 6.98
CA GLY A 92 -2.30 -12.39 6.74
C GLY A 92 -2.28 -12.99 5.34
N ARG A 93 -2.82 -14.20 5.22
CA ARG A 93 -2.81 -14.99 3.98
C ARG A 93 -3.56 -14.26 2.86
N LYS A 94 -2.97 -14.28 1.67
CA LYS A 94 -3.63 -13.81 0.45
C LYS A 94 -4.50 -14.93 -0.11
N ALA A 95 -5.64 -14.58 -0.68
CA ALA A 95 -6.39 -15.51 -1.50
C ALA A 95 -5.57 -15.87 -2.76
N GLU A 96 -5.79 -17.06 -3.29
CA GLU A 96 -5.23 -17.48 -4.58
C GLU A 96 -5.52 -16.43 -5.66
N GLU A 97 -4.51 -16.13 -6.50
CA GLU A 97 -4.55 -15.11 -7.56
C GLU A 97 -5.00 -13.72 -7.11
N PHE A 98 -4.88 -13.42 -5.81
CA PHE A 98 -5.32 -12.18 -5.22
C PHE A 98 -6.78 -11.82 -5.56
N ARG A 99 -7.67 -12.82 -5.57
CA ARG A 99 -9.08 -12.62 -5.93
C ARG A 99 -9.81 -11.57 -5.10
N ASN A 100 -9.40 -11.35 -3.83
CA ASN A 100 -10.02 -10.36 -2.95
C ASN A 100 -9.41 -8.95 -3.12
N ILE A 101 -10.08 -8.07 -3.87
CA ILE A 101 -9.65 -6.67 -3.99
C ILE A 101 -9.95 -5.83 -2.73
N PHE A 102 -10.81 -6.34 -1.83
CA PHE A 102 -11.21 -5.66 -0.60
C PHE A 102 -10.36 -6.04 0.62
N ARG A 103 -9.26 -6.75 0.40
CA ARG A 103 -8.35 -7.18 1.46
C ARG A 103 -7.83 -5.95 2.22
N GLY A 104 -8.13 -5.92 3.53
CA GLY A 104 -7.69 -4.87 4.44
C GLY A 104 -8.49 -3.56 4.35
N ILE A 105 -9.56 -3.50 3.56
CA ILE A 105 -10.41 -2.30 3.45
C ILE A 105 -11.90 -2.55 3.75
N ALA A 106 -12.34 -3.82 3.77
CA ALA A 106 -13.72 -4.18 4.11
C ALA A 106 -13.87 -4.65 5.56
N TYR A 107 -14.84 -4.07 6.25
CA TYR A 107 -15.11 -4.27 7.68
C TYR A 107 -16.60 -4.53 7.92
N CYS A 108 -16.90 -5.27 8.97
CA CYS A 108 -18.24 -5.38 9.51
C CYS A 108 -18.50 -4.19 10.45
N LYS A 109 -19.77 -3.81 10.66
CA LYS A 109 -20.14 -2.74 11.58
C LYS A 109 -19.63 -2.93 13.01
N CYS A 110 -19.42 -4.17 13.46
CA CYS A 110 -18.76 -4.46 14.75
C CYS A 110 -17.26 -4.10 14.81
N GLY A 111 -16.70 -3.49 13.76
CA GLY A 111 -15.29 -3.09 13.67
C GLY A 111 -14.33 -4.19 13.21
N SER A 112 -14.79 -5.45 13.13
CA SER A 112 -13.94 -6.56 12.68
C SER A 112 -13.76 -6.61 11.16
N SER A 113 -12.60 -7.07 10.71
CA SER A 113 -12.31 -7.25 9.28
C SER A 113 -13.14 -8.36 8.64
N LEU A 114 -13.50 -8.16 7.38
CA LEU A 114 -14.17 -9.16 6.54
C LEU A 114 -13.14 -9.99 5.79
N ARG A 115 -13.18 -11.32 6.00
CA ARG A 115 -12.25 -12.28 5.40
C ARG A 115 -12.86 -12.92 4.16
N PHE A 116 -12.03 -13.09 3.13
CA PHE A 116 -12.40 -13.84 1.94
C PHE A 116 -12.44 -15.34 2.25
N HIS A 117 -13.58 -15.97 2.02
CA HIS A 117 -13.82 -17.37 2.32
C HIS A 117 -14.46 -18.08 1.14
N LYS A 118 -13.77 -19.10 0.61
CA LYS A 118 -14.27 -19.98 -0.45
C LYS A 118 -15.04 -21.14 0.19
N GLN A 119 -16.31 -21.25 -0.12
CA GLN A 119 -17.15 -22.37 0.31
C GLN A 119 -16.92 -23.62 -0.54
N LYS A 120 -17.39 -24.78 -0.06
CA LYS A 120 -17.34 -26.07 -0.78
C LYS A 120 -18.05 -26.01 -2.14
N ASN A 121 -19.18 -25.30 -2.24
CA ASN A 121 -19.99 -25.17 -3.47
C ASN A 121 -19.50 -24.05 -4.42
N HIS A 122 -18.19 -23.76 -4.46
CA HIS A 122 -17.57 -22.69 -5.26
C HIS A 122 -18.04 -21.26 -5.00
N TYR A 123 -19.04 -21.03 -4.13
CA TYR A 123 -19.41 -19.70 -3.68
C TYR A 123 -18.28 -19.04 -2.88
N ILE A 124 -18.13 -17.75 -3.06
CA ILE A 124 -17.10 -16.94 -2.43
C ILE A 124 -17.80 -15.84 -1.64
N ASP A 125 -17.51 -15.79 -0.34
CA ASP A 125 -18.09 -14.83 0.59
C ASP A 125 -17.02 -14.01 1.31
N LEU A 126 -17.43 -12.83 1.76
CA LEU A 126 -16.79 -12.04 2.79
C LEU A 126 -17.43 -12.37 4.14
N VAL A 127 -16.62 -12.86 5.09
CA VAL A 127 -17.08 -13.34 6.39
C VAL A 127 -16.47 -12.51 7.50
N CYS A 128 -17.31 -12.05 8.43
CA CYS A 128 -16.85 -11.28 9.59
C CYS A 128 -15.99 -12.13 10.51
N HIS A 129 -14.76 -11.69 10.81
CA HIS A 129 -13.88 -12.45 11.69
C HIS A 129 -14.46 -12.62 13.10
N ALA A 130 -14.97 -11.57 13.74
CA ALA A 130 -15.59 -11.69 15.06
C ALA A 130 -16.78 -12.66 15.06
N SER A 131 -17.53 -12.75 13.96
CA SER A 131 -18.64 -13.70 13.86
C SER A 131 -18.22 -15.18 13.79
N THR A 132 -16.93 -15.46 13.50
CA THR A 132 -16.39 -16.83 13.53
C THR A 132 -15.97 -17.27 14.92
N VAL A 133 -15.86 -16.32 15.85
CA VAL A 133 -15.49 -16.53 17.26
C VAL A 133 -16.60 -16.05 18.19
N ASP A 134 -17.84 -15.93 17.69
CA ASP A 134 -19.04 -15.51 18.41
C ASP A 134 -18.95 -14.15 19.15
N ASN A 135 -18.04 -13.26 18.74
CA ASN A 135 -17.83 -11.92 19.32
C ASN A 135 -18.46 -10.79 18.49
N CYS A 136 -19.38 -11.10 17.58
CA CYS A 136 -20.04 -10.12 16.73
C CYS A 136 -21.48 -9.92 17.18
N GLU A 137 -21.81 -8.73 17.68
CA GLU A 137 -23.17 -8.36 18.13
C GLU A 137 -24.24 -8.50 17.03
N PHE A 138 -23.80 -8.44 15.76
CA PHE A 138 -24.68 -8.58 14.60
C PHE A 138 -24.77 -10.01 14.04
N ALA A 139 -24.00 -10.95 14.58
CA ALA A 139 -24.09 -12.34 14.15
C ALA A 139 -25.35 -12.98 14.75
N LYS A 140 -25.97 -13.88 13.97
CA LYS A 140 -27.03 -14.73 14.53
C LYS A 140 -26.35 -15.87 15.29
N GLU A 141 -26.98 -16.36 16.35
CA GLU A 141 -26.49 -17.52 17.10
C GLU A 141 -26.15 -18.68 16.13
N LYS A 142 -24.91 -19.17 16.24
CA LYS A 142 -24.35 -20.27 15.43
C LYS A 142 -24.32 -20.01 13.92
N LYS A 143 -24.49 -18.76 13.47
CA LYS A 143 -24.45 -18.35 12.06
C LYS A 143 -23.62 -17.06 11.92
N GLY A 144 -22.41 -17.22 11.39
CA GLY A 144 -21.54 -16.09 11.08
C GLY A 144 -22.16 -15.11 10.07
N THR A 145 -21.74 -13.85 10.13
CA THR A 145 -22.15 -12.79 9.20
C THR A 145 -21.38 -12.95 7.90
N ARG A 146 -22.10 -13.19 6.80
CA ARG A 146 -21.51 -13.48 5.47
C ARG A 146 -22.17 -12.66 4.38
N TYR A 147 -21.37 -12.18 3.44
CA TYR A 147 -21.82 -11.41 2.28
C TYR A 147 -21.21 -11.98 1.01
N ARG A 148 -22.01 -12.15 -0.04
CA ARG A 148 -21.52 -12.71 -1.31
C ARG A 148 -20.51 -11.76 -1.94
N TYR A 149 -19.29 -12.23 -2.17
CA TYR A 149 -18.18 -11.37 -2.63
C TYR A 149 -18.51 -10.68 -3.95
N ALA A 150 -19.07 -11.41 -4.92
CA ALA A 150 -19.44 -10.87 -6.23
C ALA A 150 -20.45 -9.72 -6.15
N LEU A 151 -21.38 -9.78 -5.17
CA LEU A 151 -22.35 -8.70 -4.97
C LEU A 151 -21.65 -7.45 -4.45
N ILE A 152 -20.77 -7.58 -3.45
CA ILE A 152 -20.00 -6.44 -2.94
C ILE A 152 -19.05 -5.87 -4.00
N GLU A 153 -18.44 -6.71 -4.82
CA GLU A 153 -17.59 -6.29 -5.94
C GLU A 153 -18.39 -5.47 -6.96
N MET A 154 -19.57 -5.95 -7.36
CA MET A 154 -20.46 -5.23 -8.26
C MET A 154 -20.91 -3.88 -7.66
N LEU A 155 -21.41 -3.89 -6.42
CA LEU A 155 -21.87 -2.67 -5.73
C LEU A 155 -20.77 -1.62 -5.65
N PHE A 156 -19.54 -2.03 -5.35
CA PHE A 156 -18.41 -1.11 -5.32
C PHE A 156 -18.09 -0.52 -6.70
N MET A 157 -18.13 -1.34 -7.75
CA MET A 157 -17.83 -0.87 -9.11
C MET A 157 -18.86 0.12 -9.66
N MET A 158 -20.10 0.12 -9.15
CA MET A 158 -21.09 1.16 -9.50
C MET A 158 -20.66 2.57 -9.09
N TYR A 159 -19.73 2.71 -8.13
CA TYR A 159 -19.25 4.00 -7.63
C TYR A 159 -17.90 4.40 -8.20
N HIS A 160 -17.49 3.81 -9.34
CA HIS A 160 -16.17 4.06 -9.88
C HIS A 160 -15.92 5.54 -10.20
N ASN A 161 -16.94 6.30 -10.61
CA ASN A 161 -16.82 7.74 -10.93
C ASN A 161 -16.52 8.64 -9.71
N GLN A 162 -16.76 8.13 -8.49
CA GLN A 162 -16.48 8.85 -7.23
C GLN A 162 -15.08 8.56 -6.67
N ILE A 163 -14.36 7.63 -7.29
CA ILE A 163 -13.00 7.24 -6.92
C ILE A 163 -12.08 7.69 -8.06
N PRO A 164 -10.91 8.30 -7.78
CA PRO A 164 -10.06 8.88 -8.81
C PRO A 164 -9.25 7.82 -9.57
N PHE A 165 -9.91 6.86 -10.23
CA PHE A 165 -9.29 5.75 -10.95
C PHE A 165 -8.40 6.18 -12.12
N GLU A 166 -8.56 7.41 -12.61
CA GLU A 166 -7.65 8.06 -13.55
C GLU A 166 -6.19 8.05 -13.06
N GLN A 167 -5.96 8.06 -11.75
CA GLN A 167 -4.62 8.00 -11.13
C GLN A 167 -3.89 6.68 -11.38
N ILE A 168 -4.60 5.61 -11.72
CA ILE A 168 -3.99 4.30 -11.96
C ILE A 168 -4.17 3.76 -13.38
N ILE A 169 -5.18 4.26 -14.10
CA ILE A 169 -5.51 3.88 -15.47
C ILE A 169 -4.82 4.79 -16.47
N VAL A 170 -4.93 6.11 -16.29
CA VAL A 170 -4.37 7.08 -17.25
C VAL A 170 -2.92 7.37 -16.89
N LYS A 171 -2.04 7.10 -17.83
CA LYS A 171 -0.61 7.43 -17.74
C LYS A 171 -0.15 8.02 -19.06
N SER A 172 -0.47 9.28 -19.32
CA SER A 172 0.21 10.03 -20.38
C SER A 172 1.72 10.08 -20.11
N ASP A 173 2.53 10.33 -21.13
CA ASP A 173 3.99 10.36 -20.94
C ASP A 173 4.41 11.49 -19.99
N ASP A 174 3.71 12.62 -19.99
CA ASP A 174 3.90 13.71 -19.02
C ASP A 174 3.61 13.26 -17.59
N ILE A 175 2.50 12.54 -17.37
CA ILE A 175 2.14 12.00 -16.04
C ILE A 175 3.21 11.00 -15.60
N LYS A 176 3.71 10.14 -16.49
CA LYS A 176 4.77 9.17 -16.16
C LYS A 176 6.07 9.87 -15.74
N LEU A 177 6.45 10.94 -16.44
CA LEU A 177 7.65 11.72 -16.13
C LEU A 177 7.52 12.40 -14.77
N LEU A 178 6.40 13.09 -14.52
CA LEU A 178 6.14 13.74 -13.22
C LEU A 178 6.02 12.72 -12.08
N GLU A 179 5.34 11.58 -12.30
CA GLU A 179 5.29 10.50 -11.31
C GLU A 179 6.70 9.96 -11.01
N LYS A 180 7.59 9.87 -12.01
CA LYS A 180 8.96 9.41 -11.81
C LYS A 180 9.74 10.40 -10.95
N GLU A 181 9.63 11.69 -11.24
CA GLU A 181 10.26 12.75 -10.45
C GLU A 181 9.72 12.77 -9.01
N GLN A 182 8.39 12.70 -8.84
CA GLN A 182 7.74 12.62 -7.54
C GLN A 182 8.21 11.40 -6.73
N LYS A 183 8.42 10.28 -7.42
CA LYS A 183 8.94 9.05 -6.84
C LYS A 183 10.41 9.18 -6.44
N GLU A 184 11.24 9.87 -7.22
CA GLU A 184 12.64 10.11 -6.84
C GLU A 184 12.72 11.05 -5.63
N ASN A 185 11.97 12.15 -5.66
CA ASN A 185 11.89 13.11 -4.57
C ASN A 185 11.41 12.48 -3.26
N ALA A 186 10.37 11.64 -3.31
CA ALA A 186 9.90 10.89 -2.15
C ALA A 186 10.97 9.97 -1.54
N GLY A 187 11.86 9.40 -2.36
CA GLY A 187 12.98 8.59 -1.87
C GLY A 187 14.03 9.41 -1.15
N LEU A 188 14.31 10.62 -1.64
CA LEU A 188 15.21 11.57 -0.97
C LEU A 188 14.63 12.04 0.36
N ILE A 189 13.32 12.34 0.43
CA ILE A 189 12.63 12.69 1.67
C ILE A 189 12.83 11.60 2.72
N ILE A 190 12.57 10.33 2.37
CA ILE A 190 12.75 9.20 3.29
C ILE A 190 14.21 9.10 3.78
N ALA A 191 15.18 9.34 2.89
CA ALA A 191 16.59 9.31 3.24
C ALA A 191 16.94 10.43 4.24
N LYS A 192 16.45 11.64 4.01
CA LYS A 192 16.69 12.81 4.87
C LYS A 192 15.99 12.68 6.22
N GLU A 193 14.76 12.17 6.27
CA GLU A 193 14.06 11.87 7.52
C GLU A 193 14.83 10.85 8.38
N LYS A 194 15.39 9.81 7.76
CA LYS A 194 16.27 8.85 8.46
C LYS A 194 17.55 9.50 8.96
N ALA A 195 18.19 10.33 8.13
CA ALA A 195 19.41 11.04 8.54
C ALA A 195 19.14 11.97 9.72
N LEU A 196 18.03 12.69 9.69
CA LEU A 196 17.58 13.59 10.76
C LEU A 196 17.28 12.82 12.05
N ALA A 197 16.53 11.71 11.98
CA ALA A 197 16.29 10.84 13.14
C ALA A 197 17.60 10.29 13.74
N ASN A 198 18.55 9.88 12.90
CA ASN A 198 19.86 9.43 13.35
C ASN A 198 20.63 10.56 14.04
N ASN A 199 20.65 11.77 13.47
CA ASN A 199 21.32 12.93 14.08
C ASN A 199 20.74 13.25 15.47
N PHE A 200 19.41 13.23 15.63
CA PHE A 200 18.78 13.39 16.94
C PHE A 200 19.20 12.29 17.93
N SER A 201 19.23 11.03 17.51
CA SER A 201 19.67 9.92 18.38
C SER A 201 21.15 10.02 18.81
N ILE A 202 21.99 10.63 17.96
CA ILE A 202 23.40 10.90 18.29
C ILE A 202 23.50 12.10 19.23
N LEU A 203 22.70 13.15 18.99
CA LEU A 203 22.66 14.34 19.84
C LEU A 203 22.39 13.97 21.31
N GLU A 204 21.38 13.12 21.54
CA GLU A 204 21.01 12.61 22.88
C GLU A 204 22.16 11.89 23.61
N LYS A 205 23.12 11.32 22.87
CA LYS A 205 24.23 10.52 23.40
C LYS A 205 25.57 11.26 23.37
N SER A 206 25.59 12.50 22.91
CA SER A 206 26.81 13.26 22.61
C SER A 206 27.20 14.23 23.74
N SER A 207 28.51 14.42 23.93
CA SER A 207 29.05 15.42 24.85
C SER A 207 28.85 16.85 24.33
N GLU A 208 28.84 17.85 25.22
CA GLU A 208 28.51 19.26 24.91
C GLU A 208 29.27 19.83 23.70
N ASN A 209 30.57 19.53 23.55
CA ASN A 209 31.37 20.01 22.43
C ASN A 209 30.99 19.40 21.07
N SER A 210 30.43 18.19 21.05
CA SER A 210 29.95 17.52 19.82
C SER A 210 28.56 17.99 19.41
N GLN A 211 27.77 18.52 20.36
CA GLN A 211 26.39 18.95 20.10
C GLN A 211 26.30 20.10 19.09
N LYS A 212 27.23 21.06 19.12
CA LYS A 212 27.21 22.21 18.19
C LYS A 212 27.29 21.79 16.72
N TYR A 213 28.16 20.83 16.40
CA TYR A 213 28.31 20.30 15.05
C TYR A 213 27.08 19.48 14.63
N ILE A 214 26.48 18.75 15.56
CA ILE A 214 25.27 17.95 15.30
C ILE A 214 24.07 18.86 15.05
N LEU A 215 23.91 19.95 15.83
CA LEU A 215 22.86 20.95 15.66
C LEU A 215 22.92 21.61 14.29
N GLN A 216 24.11 22.08 13.88
CA GLN A 216 24.27 22.63 12.53
C GLN A 216 23.87 21.62 11.44
N ARG A 217 24.22 20.35 11.63
CA ARG A 217 23.85 19.30 10.67
C ARG A 217 22.35 19.00 10.67
N ILE A 218 21.69 19.10 11.81
CA ILE A 218 20.22 18.99 11.92
C ILE A 218 19.58 20.14 11.15
N ASP A 219 20.05 21.37 11.34
CA ASP A 219 19.52 22.56 10.64
C ASP A 219 19.65 22.40 9.12
N GLU A 220 20.84 22.05 8.62
CA GLU A 220 21.07 21.79 7.19
C GLU A 220 20.13 20.71 6.62
N VAL A 221 20.02 19.56 7.30
CA VAL A 221 19.17 18.45 6.84
C VAL A 221 17.69 18.84 6.91
N SER A 222 17.29 19.63 7.91
CA SER A 222 15.91 20.11 8.06
C SER A 222 15.52 21.05 6.93
N PHE A 223 16.41 21.98 6.55
CA PHE A 223 16.18 22.93 5.47
C PHE A 223 16.02 22.20 4.13
N GLU A 224 16.95 21.29 3.80
CA GLU A 224 16.85 20.47 2.59
C GLU A 224 15.58 19.61 2.58
N LEU A 225 15.17 19.07 3.73
CA LEU A 225 13.94 18.29 3.86
C LEU A 225 12.69 19.14 3.56
N ASP A 226 12.66 20.38 4.03
CA ASP A 226 11.56 21.32 3.77
C ASP A 226 11.48 21.71 2.29
N GLU A 227 12.62 21.92 1.62
CA GLU A 227 12.64 22.14 0.17
C GLU A 227 12.11 20.93 -0.60
N LEU A 228 12.57 19.73 -0.27
CA LEU A 228 12.07 18.50 -0.91
C LEU A 228 10.56 18.32 -0.69
N LYS A 229 10.04 18.64 0.50
CA LYS A 229 8.60 18.59 0.80
C LYS A 229 7.78 19.61 -0.01
N LYS A 230 8.31 20.82 -0.23
CA LYS A 230 7.68 21.82 -1.12
C LYS A 230 7.61 21.30 -2.55
N THR A 231 8.72 20.81 -3.09
CA THR A 231 8.76 20.20 -4.43
C THR A 231 7.79 19.02 -4.54
N GLN A 232 7.69 18.19 -3.50
CA GLN A 232 6.76 17.05 -3.46
C GLN A 232 5.31 17.52 -3.57
N HIS A 233 4.97 18.60 -2.89
CA HIS A 233 3.63 19.18 -2.92
C HIS A 233 3.31 19.75 -4.30
N GLU A 234 4.22 20.53 -4.89
CA GLU A 234 4.04 21.10 -6.23
C GLU A 234 3.87 20.03 -7.31
N LEU A 235 4.71 18.97 -7.28
CA LEU A 235 4.57 17.83 -8.18
C LEU A 235 3.21 17.14 -8.01
N SER A 236 2.75 16.97 -6.77
CA SER A 236 1.43 16.39 -6.51
C SER A 236 0.30 17.24 -7.09
N LEU A 237 0.38 18.57 -7.01
CA LEU A 237 -0.64 19.46 -7.58
C LEU A 237 -0.65 19.36 -9.11
N LYS A 238 0.53 19.37 -9.76
CA LYS A 238 0.66 19.22 -11.22
C LYS A 238 0.07 17.90 -11.70
N ILE A 239 0.42 16.78 -11.04
CA ILE A 239 -0.09 15.45 -11.36
C ILE A 239 -1.62 15.39 -11.21
N ASN A 240 -2.16 15.91 -10.10
CA ASN A 240 -3.60 15.92 -9.85
C ASN A 240 -4.36 16.74 -10.90
N ASN A 241 -3.84 17.90 -11.31
CA ASN A 241 -4.47 18.71 -12.35
C ASN A 241 -4.55 17.96 -13.69
N LEU A 242 -3.49 17.23 -14.07
CA LEU A 242 -3.48 16.40 -15.27
C LEU A 242 -4.45 15.22 -15.16
N HIS A 243 -4.57 14.60 -13.99
CA HIS A 243 -5.57 13.55 -13.78
C HIS A 243 -7.00 14.09 -13.88
N ILE A 244 -7.29 15.24 -13.29
CA ILE A 244 -8.61 15.89 -13.39
C ILE A 244 -8.96 16.18 -14.85
N ALA A 245 -8.01 16.72 -15.62
CA ALA A 245 -8.20 16.97 -17.06
C ALA A 245 -8.53 15.69 -17.85
N ASN A 246 -8.01 14.55 -17.41
CA ASN A 246 -8.21 13.25 -18.05
C ASN A 246 -9.35 12.41 -17.44
N LYS A 247 -10.06 12.92 -16.42
CA LYS A 247 -11.09 12.15 -15.70
C LYS A 247 -12.17 11.57 -16.61
N THR A 248 -12.52 12.29 -17.68
CA THR A 248 -13.54 11.87 -18.66
C THR A 248 -13.10 10.70 -19.56
N SER A 249 -11.82 10.35 -19.58
CA SER A 249 -11.29 9.26 -20.40
C SER A 249 -11.39 7.87 -19.74
N VAL A 250 -11.75 7.79 -18.46
CA VAL A 250 -11.82 6.52 -17.72
C VAL A 250 -13.21 5.93 -17.82
N SER A 251 -13.33 4.79 -18.49
CA SER A 251 -14.57 4.02 -18.54
C SER A 251 -14.64 2.95 -17.44
N ALA A 252 -15.84 2.47 -17.12
CA ALA A 252 -16.04 1.30 -16.26
C ALA A 252 -15.29 0.07 -16.79
N PHE A 253 -15.16 -0.05 -18.12
CA PHE A 253 -14.43 -1.14 -18.78
C PHE A 253 -12.94 -1.12 -18.44
N ASP A 254 -12.31 0.06 -18.37
CA ASP A 254 -10.90 0.20 -18.02
C ASP A 254 -10.63 -0.22 -16.57
N VAL A 255 -11.55 0.10 -15.66
CA VAL A 255 -11.50 -0.36 -14.26
C VAL A 255 -11.65 -1.88 -14.19
N ASN A 256 -12.61 -2.43 -14.94
CA ASN A 256 -12.85 -3.89 -15.00
C ASN A 256 -11.66 -4.67 -15.56
N LYS A 257 -10.87 -4.08 -16.47
CA LYS A 257 -9.65 -4.70 -17.01
C LYS A 257 -8.61 -5.01 -15.91
N LEU A 258 -8.56 -4.20 -14.84
CA LEU A 258 -7.71 -4.46 -13.69
C LEU A 258 -8.12 -5.72 -12.92
N LEU A 259 -9.40 -6.11 -12.96
CA LEU A 259 -9.92 -7.30 -12.27
C LEU A 259 -9.58 -8.62 -12.97
N ILE A 260 -9.10 -8.58 -14.23
CA ILE A 260 -8.85 -9.78 -15.04
C ILE A 260 -7.61 -10.53 -14.55
N THR A 261 -6.55 -9.79 -14.17
CA THR A 261 -5.25 -10.39 -13.83
C THR A 261 -4.93 -10.23 -12.34
N GLU A 262 -4.16 -11.17 -11.78
CA GLU A 262 -3.66 -11.07 -10.41
C GLU A 262 -2.88 -9.76 -10.20
N LYS A 263 -1.99 -9.39 -11.13
CA LYS A 263 -1.22 -8.13 -11.05
C LYS A 263 -2.14 -6.91 -11.04
N GLY A 264 -3.17 -6.90 -11.89
CA GLY A 264 -4.18 -5.84 -11.92
C GLY A 264 -4.95 -5.72 -10.61
N ARG A 265 -5.37 -6.85 -10.01
CA ARG A 265 -6.07 -6.86 -8.71
C ARG A 265 -5.19 -6.37 -7.56
N ILE A 266 -3.92 -6.74 -7.55
CA ILE A 266 -2.93 -6.24 -6.56
C ILE A 266 -2.77 -4.72 -6.72
N LYS A 267 -2.59 -4.24 -7.96
CA LYS A 267 -2.46 -2.82 -8.25
C LYS A 267 -3.70 -2.04 -7.81
N LEU A 268 -4.89 -2.57 -8.09
CA LEU A 268 -6.16 -1.99 -7.67
C LEU A 268 -6.26 -1.91 -6.13
N ASN A 269 -6.01 -3.01 -5.42
CA ASN A 269 -6.08 -3.00 -3.95
C ASN A 269 -5.07 -2.03 -3.32
N ASN A 270 -3.83 -2.00 -3.80
CA ASN A 270 -2.83 -1.06 -3.32
C ASN A 270 -3.27 0.40 -3.53
N PHE A 271 -3.93 0.69 -4.65
CA PHE A 271 -4.51 2.00 -4.92
C PHE A 271 -5.67 2.33 -3.98
N LEU A 272 -6.59 1.39 -3.75
CA LEU A 272 -7.70 1.60 -2.81
C LEU A 272 -7.18 1.90 -1.39
N HIS A 273 -6.10 1.22 -0.97
CA HIS A 273 -5.39 1.54 0.27
C HIS A 273 -4.79 2.94 0.25
N SER A 274 -4.11 3.35 -0.83
CA SER A 274 -3.50 4.68 -0.91
C SER A 274 -4.53 5.82 -0.91
N GLN A 275 -5.72 5.57 -1.47
CA GLN A 275 -6.85 6.50 -1.41
C GLN A 275 -7.60 6.44 -0.08
N LYS A 276 -7.21 5.58 0.88
CA LYS A 276 -7.93 5.36 2.15
C LYS A 276 -9.40 5.02 1.94
N ILE A 277 -9.67 4.16 0.96
CA ILE A 277 -11.01 3.62 0.73
C ILE A 277 -11.33 2.63 1.84
N ARG A 278 -12.54 2.71 2.38
CA ARG A 278 -13.03 1.80 3.41
C ARG A 278 -14.48 1.42 3.17
N LEU A 279 -14.80 0.14 3.30
CA LEU A 279 -16.15 -0.40 3.22
C LEU A 279 -16.60 -0.87 4.60
N VAL A 280 -17.76 -0.42 5.05
CA VAL A 280 -18.41 -0.94 6.26
C VAL A 280 -19.72 -1.57 5.90
N ILE A 281 -19.86 -2.86 6.21
CA ILE A 281 -21.08 -3.61 5.93
C ILE A 281 -21.85 -3.82 7.23
N THR A 282 -23.06 -3.25 7.26
CA THR A 282 -23.98 -3.32 8.39
C THR A 282 -25.10 -4.30 8.05
N PRO A 283 -25.23 -5.43 8.75
CA PRO A 283 -26.38 -6.29 8.58
C PRO A 283 -27.60 -5.67 9.26
N GLU A 284 -28.74 -5.67 8.58
CA GLU A 284 -29.97 -5.08 9.11
C GLU A 284 -30.94 -6.16 9.55
N LYS A 285 -31.46 -6.97 8.61
CA LYS A 285 -32.34 -8.13 8.90
C LYS A 285 -32.22 -9.21 7.83
N LYS A 286 -32.20 -10.49 8.22
CA LYS A 286 -32.16 -11.65 7.28
C LYS A 286 -31.07 -11.53 6.19
N LYS A 287 -31.44 -11.23 4.94
CA LYS A 287 -30.55 -11.07 3.77
C LYS A 287 -30.30 -9.58 3.44
N PHE A 288 -30.82 -8.68 4.26
CA PHE A 288 -30.71 -7.24 4.09
C PHE A 288 -29.48 -6.71 4.82
N PHE A 289 -28.74 -5.86 4.11
CA PHE A 289 -27.56 -5.21 4.64
C PHE A 289 -27.34 -3.90 3.91
N SER A 290 -26.68 -2.98 4.59
CA SER A 290 -26.20 -1.73 4.02
C SER A 290 -24.69 -1.73 3.88
N VAL A 291 -24.18 -1.09 2.83
CA VAL A 291 -22.75 -0.91 2.56
C VAL A 291 -22.45 0.58 2.58
N GLU A 292 -21.69 1.01 3.58
CA GLU A 292 -21.14 2.37 3.66
C GLU A 292 -19.78 2.39 2.94
N ILE A 293 -19.63 3.26 1.94
CA ILE A 293 -18.37 3.46 1.21
C ILE A 293 -17.75 4.78 1.67
N PHE A 294 -16.51 4.73 2.15
CA PHE A 294 -15.75 5.90 2.58
C PHE A 294 -14.54 6.14 1.68
N HIS A 295 -14.21 7.41 1.46
CA HIS A 295 -12.99 7.88 0.82
C HIS A 295 -12.36 8.99 1.66
N ALA A 296 -11.12 8.76 2.13
CA ALA A 296 -10.40 9.68 3.03
C ALA A 296 -11.28 10.15 4.22
N ASP A 297 -11.91 9.18 4.90
CA ASP A 297 -12.80 9.36 6.05
C ASP A 297 -14.13 10.08 5.78
N LYS A 298 -14.39 10.50 4.53
CA LYS A 298 -15.68 11.04 4.10
C LYS A 298 -16.56 9.92 3.58
N LEU A 299 -17.81 9.87 4.03
CA LEU A 299 -18.82 8.95 3.49
C LEU A 299 -19.17 9.39 2.06
N ILE A 300 -18.95 8.52 1.09
CA ILE A 300 -19.41 8.69 -0.30
C ILE A 300 -20.90 8.39 -0.36
N ASP A 301 -21.29 7.18 0.04
CA ASP A 301 -22.70 6.77 0.02
C ASP A 301 -22.95 5.58 0.96
N THR A 302 -24.23 5.34 1.24
CA THR A 302 -24.76 4.13 1.85
C THR A 302 -25.66 3.42 0.85
N ILE A 303 -25.37 2.16 0.59
CA ILE A 303 -26.11 1.32 -0.34
C ILE A 303 -26.93 0.31 0.44
N ASP A 304 -28.24 0.37 0.32
CA ASP A 304 -29.15 -0.59 0.93
C ASP A 304 -29.42 -1.73 -0.05
N VAL A 305 -29.25 -2.96 0.42
CA VAL A 305 -29.51 -4.18 -0.34
C VAL A 305 -30.72 -4.88 0.25
N GLU A 306 -31.85 -4.79 -0.45
CA GLU A 306 -33.14 -5.33 -0.02
C GLU A 306 -33.70 -6.31 -1.06
N ASN A 307 -33.73 -7.62 -0.80
CA ASN A 307 -34.41 -8.61 -1.66
C ASN A 307 -33.94 -8.59 -3.14
N ASN A 308 -32.64 -8.37 -3.37
CA ASN A 308 -32.01 -8.13 -4.69
C ASN A 308 -32.33 -6.76 -5.32
N GLU A 309 -33.12 -5.91 -4.66
CA GLU A 309 -33.18 -4.49 -4.97
C GLU A 309 -31.99 -3.79 -4.32
N ILE A 310 -31.44 -2.82 -5.04
CA ILE A 310 -30.28 -2.04 -4.63
C ILE A 310 -30.71 -0.59 -4.68
N SER A 311 -30.62 0.10 -3.55
CA SER A 311 -30.94 1.52 -3.48
C SER A 311 -29.78 2.31 -2.88
N ALA A 312 -29.41 3.37 -3.57
CA ALA A 312 -28.39 4.33 -3.12
C ALA A 312 -29.09 5.45 -2.33
N ARG A 313 -28.62 5.76 -1.12
CA ARG A 313 -29.20 6.84 -0.33
C ARG A 313 -28.83 8.21 -0.91
N GLN A 314 -27.62 8.37 -1.43
CA GLN A 314 -27.21 9.52 -2.22
C GLN A 314 -27.39 9.19 -3.71
N LYS A 315 -28.60 9.43 -4.23
CA LYS A 315 -29.04 9.08 -5.61
C LYS A 315 -28.23 9.70 -6.77
N SER A 316 -27.12 10.40 -6.52
CA SER A 316 -26.32 11.12 -7.52
C SER A 316 -25.56 10.23 -8.50
N HIS A 317 -25.54 8.90 -8.32
CA HIS A 317 -24.61 8.01 -9.04
C HIS A 317 -25.24 6.82 -9.77
N LEU A 318 -26.54 6.56 -9.57
CA LEU A 318 -27.30 5.57 -10.34
C LEU A 318 -27.81 6.21 -11.65
N GLN A 319 -26.91 6.58 -12.54
CA GLN A 319 -27.27 6.74 -13.95
C GLN A 319 -26.98 5.41 -14.64
N PHE A 320 -28.05 4.70 -15.01
CA PHE A 320 -27.99 3.46 -15.77
C PHE A 320 -27.50 3.70 -17.18
#